data_AF-A0A7R9Q9W9-F1
#
_entry.id   AF-A0A7R9Q9W9-F1
#
_cell.length_a   1.000
_cell.length_b   1.000
_cell.length_c   1.000
_cell.angle_alpha   90.00
_cell.angle_beta   90.00
_cell.angle_gamma   90.00
#
_symmetry.space_group_name_H-M   'P 1'
#
loop_
_entity.id
_entity.type
_entity.pdbx_description
1 polymer ?
#
loop_
_entity_poly.entity_id
_entity_poly.type
_entity_poly.pdbx_seq_one_letter_code
_entity_poly.pdbx_strand_id
1 'polypeptide(L)'
;MNLIDNLRNSTNEANREGADIPKIATKDQSRDVIIQSVVNNIITQMNRQRVGKALQHFQMYVWLYGYQKGDLKGHVFPDVSKAFHKWHNFLNIKIYLYSSGVYLTQKLLFSCSLNGNLTPVCNPQYN
;
A
#
# COMPACT_ATOMS: atom_id res chain seq x y z
N MET A 1 -13.26 13.69 -3.87
CA MET A 1 -13.80 13.07 -2.64
C MET A 1 -12.64 12.73 -1.71
N ASN A 2 -12.73 13.02 -0.40
CA ASN A 2 -11.64 12.84 0.58
C ASN A 2 -11.43 11.34 0.91
N LEU A 3 -10.19 10.91 1.20
CA LEU A 3 -9.81 9.54 1.57
C LEU A 3 -10.71 8.95 2.67
N ILE A 4 -10.97 9.71 3.73
CA ILE A 4 -11.81 9.25 4.85
C ILE A 4 -13.28 9.14 4.45
N ASP A 5 -13.75 10.00 3.54
CA ASP A 5 -15.12 9.92 3.02
C ASP A 5 -15.32 8.68 2.14
N ASN A 6 -14.31 8.29 1.35
CA ASN A 6 -14.34 7.04 0.59
C ASN A 6 -14.42 5.82 1.52
N LEU A 7 -13.65 5.82 2.61
CA LEU A 7 -13.70 4.76 3.63
C LEU A 7 -15.07 4.69 4.33
N ARG A 8 -15.65 5.84 4.70
CA ARG A 8 -17.00 5.92 5.28
C ARG A 8 -18.03 5.29 4.36
N ASN A 9 -18.04 5.70 3.09
CA ASN A 9 -19.03 5.20 2.11
C ASN A 9 -18.87 3.70 1.87
N SER A 10 -17.64 3.24 1.62
CA SER A 10 -17.36 1.81 1.41
C SER A 10 -17.72 0.97 2.65
N THR A 11 -17.49 1.47 3.86
CA THR A 11 -17.90 0.81 5.11
C THR A 11 -19.42 0.72 5.21
N ASN A 12 -20.14 1.79 4.90
CA ASN A 12 -21.59 1.81 4.95
C ASN A 12 -22.22 0.84 3.94
N GLU A 13 -21.68 0.78 2.72
CA GLU A 13 -22.09 -0.20 1.70
C GLU A 13 -21.87 -1.64 2.15
N ALA A 14 -20.65 -1.96 2.61
CA ALA A 14 -20.33 -3.27 3.13
C ALA A 14 -21.25 -3.68 4.30
N ASN A 15 -21.61 -2.74 5.17
CA ASN A 15 -22.51 -3.01 6.28
C ASN A 15 -23.96 -3.24 5.85
N ARG A 16 -24.42 -2.63 4.76
CA ARG A 16 -25.74 -2.96 4.17
C ARG A 16 -25.75 -4.40 3.63
N GLU A 17 -24.59 -4.91 3.22
CA GLU A 17 -24.37 -6.29 2.79
C GLU A 17 -24.09 -7.25 3.97
N GLY A 18 -24.17 -6.79 5.22
CA GLY A 18 -23.99 -7.63 6.41
C GLY A 18 -22.55 -7.79 6.90
N ALA A 19 -21.61 -6.97 6.44
CA ALA A 19 -20.19 -7.11 6.79
C ALA A 19 -19.82 -6.73 8.24
N ASP A 20 -20.72 -6.09 9.00
CA ASP A 20 -20.56 -5.70 10.41
C ASP A 20 -19.22 -5.03 10.78
N ILE A 21 -18.82 -4.02 10.02
CA ILE A 21 -17.58 -3.27 10.18
C ILE A 21 -17.85 -2.02 11.04
N PRO A 22 -17.01 -1.71 12.05
CA PRO A 22 -17.15 -0.49 12.85
C PRO A 22 -17.26 0.76 11.98
N LYS A 23 -18.29 1.58 12.21
CA LYS A 23 -18.48 2.82 11.46
C LYS A 23 -17.41 3.86 11.81
N ILE A 24 -17.04 4.66 10.84
CA ILE A 24 -16.13 5.80 11.03
C ILE A 24 -16.96 7.00 11.47
N ALA A 25 -16.49 7.68 12.53
CA ALA A 25 -17.08 8.88 13.11
C ALA A 25 -17.33 9.98 12.06
N THR A 26 -18.33 10.82 12.29
CA THR A 26 -18.70 11.94 11.42
C THR A 26 -17.76 13.14 11.60
N LYS A 27 -17.82 14.12 10.70
CA LYS A 27 -16.86 15.25 10.66
C LYS A 27 -17.07 16.28 11.78
N ASP A 28 -18.25 16.26 12.43
CA ASP A 28 -18.62 17.11 13.56
C ASP A 28 -18.04 16.62 14.90
N GLN A 29 -17.48 15.42 14.95
CA GLN A 29 -16.86 14.85 16.14
C GLN A 29 -15.39 15.31 16.29
N SER A 30 -14.84 15.17 17.49
CA SER A 30 -13.45 15.56 17.75
C SER A 30 -12.45 14.75 16.92
N ARG A 31 -11.29 15.36 16.64
CA ARG A 31 -10.22 14.74 15.84
C ARG A 31 -9.81 13.37 16.37
N ASP A 32 -9.65 13.24 17.68
CA ASP A 32 -9.21 11.98 18.31
C ASP A 32 -10.25 10.88 18.16
N VAL A 33 -11.54 11.22 18.27
CA VAL A 33 -12.65 10.28 18.02
C VAL A 33 -12.64 9.82 16.56
N ILE A 34 -12.41 10.75 15.62
CA ILE A 34 -12.29 10.41 14.21
C ILE A 34 -11.12 9.46 13.97
N ILE A 35 -9.93 9.78 14.47
CA ILE A 35 -8.73 8.95 14.32
C ILE A 35 -8.97 7.56 14.88
N GLN A 36 -9.47 7.44 16.12
CA GLN A 36 -9.69 6.15 16.75
C GLN A 36 -10.72 5.31 15.99
N SER A 37 -11.79 5.93 15.48
CA SER A 37 -12.79 5.23 14.67
C SER A 37 -12.21 4.72 13.34
N VAL A 38 -11.33 5.48 12.69
CA VAL A 38 -10.61 5.05 11.48
C VAL A 38 -9.69 3.88 11.80
N VAL A 39 -8.92 3.96 12.89
CA VAL A 39 -8.02 2.88 13.32
C VAL A 39 -8.80 1.59 13.56
N ASN A 40 -9.87 1.66 14.35
CA ASN A 40 -10.71 0.48 14.65
C ASN A 40 -11.34 -0.12 13.39
N ASN A 41 -11.83 0.73 12.48
CA ASN A 41 -12.39 0.31 11.20
C ASN A 41 -11.33 -0.41 10.34
N ILE A 42 -10.16 0.21 10.13
CA ILE A 42 -9.09 -0.34 9.28
C ILE A 42 -8.57 -1.67 9.84
N ILE A 43 -8.29 -1.74 11.15
CA ILE A 43 -7.85 -2.98 11.81
C ILE A 43 -8.88 -4.09 11.63
N THR A 44 -10.17 -3.79 11.83
CA THR A 44 -11.23 -4.79 11.66
C THR A 44 -11.31 -5.30 10.22
N GLN A 45 -11.21 -4.39 9.24
CA GLN A 45 -11.22 -4.79 7.83
C GLN A 45 -10.00 -5.65 7.47
N MET A 46 -8.81 -5.32 8.00
CA MET A 46 -7.59 -6.11 7.80
C MET A 46 -7.68 -7.50 8.45
N ASN A 47 -8.18 -7.58 9.69
CA ASN A 47 -8.36 -8.85 10.40
C ASN A 47 -9.34 -9.78 9.68
N ARG A 48 -10.32 -9.20 8.96
CA ARG A 48 -11.29 -9.94 8.13
C ARG A 48 -10.84 -10.13 6.68
N GLN A 49 -9.56 -9.86 6.37
CA GLN A 49 -8.95 -10.02 5.05
C GLN A 49 -9.74 -9.35 3.90
N ARG A 50 -10.39 -8.21 4.19
CA ARG A 50 -11.10 -7.46 3.16
C ARG A 50 -10.11 -6.79 2.22
N VAL A 51 -10.47 -6.69 0.93
CA VAL A 51 -9.61 -6.16 -0.14
C VAL A 51 -10.26 -5.00 -0.92
N GLY A 52 -11.12 -4.21 -0.26
CA GLY A 52 -11.84 -3.11 -0.91
C GLY A 52 -10.94 -1.95 -1.37
N LYS A 53 -11.29 -1.31 -2.49
CA LYS A 53 -10.51 -0.19 -3.09
C LYS A 53 -10.20 0.94 -2.10
N ALA A 54 -11.17 1.32 -1.26
CA ALA A 54 -10.98 2.40 -0.28
C ALA A 54 -9.92 2.03 0.79
N LEU A 55 -9.93 0.77 1.26
CA LEU A 55 -8.94 0.25 2.20
C LEU A 55 -7.55 0.20 1.55
N GLN A 56 -7.45 -0.32 0.33
CA GLN A 56 -6.19 -0.38 -0.41
C GLN A 56 -5.59 1.01 -0.64
N HIS A 57 -6.40 2.00 -1.03
CA HIS A 57 -5.95 3.38 -1.16
C HIS A 57 -5.43 3.94 0.18
N PHE A 58 -6.13 3.70 1.29
CA PHE A 58 -5.65 4.13 2.61
C PHE A 58 -4.29 3.50 2.95
N GLN A 59 -4.15 2.19 2.76
CA GLN A 59 -2.89 1.47 2.99
C GLN A 59 -1.75 2.01 2.11
N MET A 60 -2.04 2.36 0.86
CA MET A 60 -1.07 2.99 -0.04
C MET A 60 -0.56 4.32 0.52
N TYR A 61 -1.41 5.16 1.12
CA TYR A 61 -0.98 6.42 1.76
C TYR A 61 -0.07 6.15 2.98
N VAL A 62 -0.40 5.14 3.79
CA VAL A 62 0.44 4.75 4.94
C VAL A 62 1.83 4.31 4.47
N TRP A 63 1.89 3.46 3.44
CA TRP A 63 3.16 3.05 2.84
C TRP A 63 3.94 4.21 2.25
N LEU A 64 3.29 5.05 1.43
CA LEU A 64 3.93 6.21 0.82
C LEU A 64 4.58 7.10 1.88
N TYR A 65 3.84 7.41 2.95
CA TYR A 65 4.35 8.24 4.05
C TYR A 65 5.53 7.57 4.77
N GLY A 66 5.43 6.28 5.11
CA GLY A 66 6.50 5.55 5.77
C GLY A 66 7.78 5.47 4.95
N TYR A 67 7.67 5.23 3.63
CA TYR A 67 8.82 5.22 2.73
C TYR A 67 9.44 6.61 2.53
N GLN A 68 8.61 7.65 2.37
CA GLN A 68 9.09 9.04 2.21
C GLN A 68 9.81 9.55 3.46
N LYS A 69 9.30 9.21 4.65
CA LYS A 69 9.92 9.57 5.92
C LYS A 69 11.18 8.74 6.23
N GLY A 70 11.34 7.60 5.55
CA GLY A 70 12.45 6.68 5.77
C GLY A 70 12.24 5.68 6.91
N ASP A 71 11.06 5.72 7.57
CA ASP A 71 10.64 4.75 8.58
C ASP A 71 10.48 3.33 7.97
N LEU A 72 10.15 3.27 6.67
CA LEU A 72 10.09 2.03 5.91
C LEU A 72 11.21 1.98 4.88
N LYS A 73 11.78 0.78 4.70
CA LYS A 73 12.76 0.46 3.67
C LYS A 73 12.35 -0.77 2.89
N GLY A 74 12.75 -0.81 1.63
CA GLY A 74 12.49 -1.95 0.77
C GLY A 74 13.48 -3.06 1.09
N HIS A 75 12.97 -4.19 1.53
CA HIS A 75 13.79 -5.37 1.79
C HIS A 75 13.77 -6.27 0.57
N VAL A 76 14.89 -6.35 -0.12
CA VAL A 76 15.18 -7.36 -1.15
C VAL A 76 16.33 -8.23 -0.64
N PHE A 77 16.36 -9.49 -1.04
CA PHE A 77 17.49 -10.34 -0.68
C PHE A 77 18.79 -9.80 -1.29
N PRO A 78 19.94 -9.92 -0.59
CA PRO A 78 21.20 -9.29 -1.04
C PRO A 78 21.67 -9.69 -2.44
N ASP A 79 21.32 -10.90 -2.90
CA ASP A 79 21.63 -11.43 -4.23
C ASP A 79 20.74 -10.82 -5.34
N VAL A 80 19.54 -10.35 -5.02
CA VAL A 80 18.58 -9.81 -6.00
C VAL A 80 19.15 -8.57 -6.69
N SER A 81 19.71 -7.63 -5.93
CA SER A 81 20.31 -6.42 -6.52
C SER A 81 21.46 -6.78 -7.48
N LYS A 82 22.32 -7.71 -7.08
CA LYS A 82 23.45 -8.17 -7.91
C LYS A 82 22.97 -8.83 -9.20
N ALA A 83 21.97 -9.71 -9.09
CA ALA A 83 21.37 -10.40 -10.23
C ALA A 83 20.71 -9.41 -11.19
N PHE A 84 19.94 -8.45 -10.67
CA PHE A 84 19.24 -7.46 -11.49
C PHE A 84 20.20 -6.61 -12.32
N HIS A 85 21.23 -6.06 -11.69
CA HIS A 85 22.26 -5.32 -12.41
C HIS A 85 23.00 -6.19 -13.41
N LYS A 86 23.28 -7.47 -13.07
CA LYS A 86 23.94 -8.38 -13.99
C LYS A 86 23.12 -8.62 -15.25
N TRP A 87 21.86 -8.99 -15.07
CA TRP A 87 20.92 -9.32 -16.14
C TRP A 87 20.64 -8.10 -17.01
N HIS A 88 20.38 -6.94 -16.41
CA HIS A 88 20.08 -5.71 -17.14
C HIS A 88 21.31 -5.19 -17.92
N ASN A 89 22.45 -5.04 -17.26
CA ASN A 89 23.59 -4.30 -17.84
C ASN A 89 24.50 -5.15 -18.72
N PHE A 90 24.68 -6.44 -18.42
CA PHE A 90 25.61 -7.29 -19.18
C PHE A 90 24.91 -8.27 -20.12
N LEU A 91 23.68 -8.68 -19.80
CA LEU A 91 22.93 -9.64 -20.62
C LEU A 91 21.79 -8.99 -21.43
N ASN A 92 21.53 -7.69 -21.22
CA ASN A 92 20.46 -6.95 -21.88
C ASN A 92 19.07 -7.60 -21.68
N ILE A 93 18.86 -8.23 -20.51
CA ILE A 93 17.59 -8.87 -20.14
C ILE A 93 16.68 -7.83 -19.48
N LYS A 94 15.48 -7.66 -20.02
CA LYS A 94 14.45 -6.80 -19.42
C LYS A 94 13.84 -7.50 -18.20
N ILE A 95 13.78 -6.81 -17.08
CA ILE A 95 13.21 -7.31 -15.83
C ILE A 95 11.87 -6.65 -15.59
N TYR A 96 10.84 -7.45 -15.36
CA TYR A 96 9.49 -7.00 -15.02
C TYR A 96 9.04 -7.60 -13.70
N LEU A 97 8.24 -6.85 -12.96
CA LEU A 97 7.70 -7.27 -11.67
C LEU A 97 6.24 -7.66 -11.84
N TYR A 98 5.86 -8.81 -11.28
CA TYR A 98 4.50 -9.30 -11.26
C TYR A 98 4.14 -9.74 -9.84
N SER A 99 3.09 -9.13 -9.27
CA SER A 99 2.63 -9.35 -7.91
C SER A 99 1.15 -9.00 -7.79
N SER A 100 0.48 -9.55 -6.77
CA SER A 100 -0.86 -9.12 -6.35
C SER A 100 -0.88 -7.70 -5.77
N GLY A 101 0.28 -7.15 -5.43
CA GLY A 101 0.42 -5.78 -4.98
C GLY A 101 0.20 -4.77 -6.10
N VAL A 102 -0.38 -3.62 -5.77
CA VAL A 102 -0.55 -2.50 -6.71
C VAL A 102 0.78 -1.94 -7.18
N TYR A 103 0.81 -1.35 -8.38
CA TYR A 103 2.00 -0.76 -9.00
C TYR A 103 2.80 0.13 -8.03
N LEU A 104 2.11 0.98 -7.26
CA LEU A 104 2.78 1.89 -6.32
C LEU A 104 3.58 1.15 -5.25
N THR A 105 3.05 0.05 -4.72
CA THR A 105 3.73 -0.75 -3.69
C THR A 105 4.98 -1.40 -4.24
N GLN A 106 4.89 -1.95 -5.45
CA GLN A 106 6.05 -2.53 -6.13
C GLN A 106 7.11 -1.46 -6.38
N LYS A 107 6.70 -0.29 -6.89
CA LYS A 107 7.60 0.83 -7.12
C LYS A 107 8.31 1.28 -5.84
N LEU A 108 7.57 1.50 -4.74
CA LEU A 108 8.13 1.91 -3.46
C LEU A 108 9.11 0.88 -2.88
N LEU A 109 8.77 -0.41 -2.96
CA LEU A 109 9.63 -1.50 -2.50
C LEU A 109 11.01 -1.47 -3.18
N PHE A 110 11.04 -1.29 -4.50
CA PHE A 110 12.30 -1.30 -5.25
C PHE A 110 13.00 0.07 -5.28
N SER A 111 12.27 1.19 -5.23
CA SER A 111 12.88 2.53 -5.24
C SER A 111 13.52 2.92 -3.90
N CYS A 112 12.97 2.41 -2.81
CA CYS A 112 13.43 2.69 -1.45
C CYS A 112 14.16 1.49 -0.82
N SER A 113 14.74 0.62 -1.66
CA SER A 113 15.45 -0.57 -1.22
C SER A 113 16.70 -0.24 -0.40
N LEU A 114 17.04 -1.12 0.55
CA LEU A 114 18.30 -1.07 1.30
C LEU A 114 19.55 -1.15 0.39
N ASN A 115 19.39 -1.65 -0.83
CA ASN A 115 20.45 -1.76 -1.82
C ASN A 115 20.44 -0.60 -2.84
N GLY A 116 19.85 0.53 -2.48
CA GLY A 116 19.67 1.68 -3.37
C GLY A 116 18.45 1.53 -4.27
N ASN A 117 18.24 2.52 -5.15
CA ASN A 117 17.10 2.52 -6.06
C ASN A 117 17.29 1.48 -7.18
N LEU A 118 16.44 0.45 -7.20
CA LEU A 118 16.47 -0.63 -8.20
C LEU A 118 15.51 -0.40 -9.37
N THR A 119 14.66 0.63 -9.35
CA THR A 119 13.73 0.90 -10.47
C THR A 119 14.38 1.23 -11.82
N PRO A 120 15.65 1.69 -11.92
CA PRO A 120 16.32 1.83 -13.21
C PRO A 120 16.63 0.49 -13.90
N VAL A 121 16.70 -0.61 -13.16
CA VAL A 121 17.05 -1.95 -13.68
C VAL A 121 15.88 -2.93 -13.69
N CYS A 122 14.75 -2.59 -13.06
CA CYS A 122 13.52 -3.36 -13.13
C CYS A 122 12.30 -2.48 -13.34
N ASN A 123 11.40 -2.90 -14.22
CA ASN A 123 10.17 -2.18 -14.53
C ASN A 123 9.00 -2.74 -13.71
N PRO A 124 8.46 -2.01 -12.72
CA PRO A 124 7.15 -2.34 -12.16
C PRO A 124 6.11 -2.19 -13.28
N GLN A 125 5.33 -3.23 -13.54
CA GLN A 125 4.25 -3.16 -14.53
C GLN A 125 2.92 -2.71 -13.88
N TYR A 126 2.08 -2.06 -14.68
CA TYR A 126 0.65 -1.95 -14.39
C TYR A 126 -0.02 -3.26 -14.80
N ASN A 127 -0.69 -3.93 -13.85
CA ASN A 127 -1.67 -4.98 -14.16
C ASN A 127 -2.95 -4.34 -14.69
#